data_AF-A0A6F8ZRI2-F1
#
_entry.id   AF-A0A6F8ZRI2-F1
#
_cell.length_a   1.000
_cell.length_b   1.000
_cell.length_c   1.000
_cell.angle_alpha   90.00
_cell.angle_beta   90.00
_cell.angle_gamma   90.00
#
_symmetry.space_group_name_H-M   'P 1'
#
loop_
_entity.id
_entity.type
_entity.pdbx_description
1 polymer ?
#
loop_
_entity_poly.entity_id
_entity_poly.type
_entity_poly.pdbx_seq_one_letter_code
_entity_poly.pdbx_strand_id
1 'polypeptide(L)'
;MAAAGGVDLSRKFVSETEIEEKRKQRQEEWEKVRKPEDPEEAPEEEYDGRSLFERLQEQKDKKQEEYDEQFKFKNMVKGLDEDESHFLDEVSRQQSLVEKQRRDEEMHELKEYRISFKFQLYTHSIT
;
A
#
# COMPACT_ATOMS: atom_id res chain seq x y z
N MET A 1 12.41 16.19 15.40
CA MET A 1 13.62 16.26 14.55
C MET A 1 13.44 15.33 13.36
N ALA A 2 13.12 15.87 12.19
CA ALA A 2 13.26 15.22 10.88
C ALA A 2 13.21 16.32 9.82
N ALA A 3 14.22 16.35 8.95
CA ALA A 3 14.62 17.47 8.12
C ALA A 3 13.68 17.72 6.93
N ALA A 4 13.40 19.00 6.64
CA ALA A 4 12.81 19.43 5.38
C ALA A 4 13.77 19.07 4.23
N GLY A 5 13.37 18.14 3.37
CA GLY A 5 14.10 17.78 2.17
C GLY A 5 14.06 18.92 1.16
N GLY A 6 15.05 19.80 1.21
CA GLY A 6 15.29 20.82 0.19
C GLY A 6 15.55 20.15 -1.15
N VAL A 7 14.63 20.34 -2.10
CA VAL A 7 14.85 19.92 -3.49
C VAL A 7 15.83 20.92 -4.10
N ASP A 8 17.09 20.51 -4.27
CA ASP A 8 18.09 21.30 -4.97
C ASP A 8 17.70 21.41 -6.45
N LEU A 9 17.15 22.58 -6.82
CA LEU A 9 16.77 22.92 -8.19
C LEU A 9 17.97 23.42 -9.02
N SER A 10 19.12 23.68 -8.39
CA SER A 10 20.30 24.25 -9.06
C SER A 10 20.90 23.31 -10.11
N ARG A 11 20.62 22.00 -10.03
CA ARG A 11 21.10 20.99 -11.00
C ARG A 11 20.08 20.65 -12.10
N LYS A 12 18.90 21.29 -12.09
CA LYS A 12 17.78 20.97 -13.00
C LYS A 12 17.58 21.99 -14.12
N PHE A 13 18.21 23.16 -14.03
CA PHE A 13 18.18 24.16 -15.08
C PHE A 13 19.51 24.10 -15.82
N VAL A 14 19.47 23.73 -17.10
CA VAL A 14 20.65 23.84 -17.97
C VAL A 14 20.70 25.30 -18.42
N SER A 15 21.79 25.98 -18.09
CA SER A 15 22.04 27.35 -18.53
C SER A 15 22.44 27.38 -20.01
N GLU A 16 22.15 28.49 -20.71
CA GLU A 16 22.51 28.68 -22.11
C GLU A 16 24.01 28.44 -22.37
N THR A 17 24.85 28.82 -21.40
CA THR A 17 26.29 28.59 -21.40
C THR A 17 26.67 27.10 -21.35
N GLU A 18 25.97 26.28 -20.57
CA GLU A 18 26.23 24.83 -20.50
C GLU A 18 25.80 24.10 -21.78
N ILE A 19 24.79 24.62 -22.48
CA ILE A 19 24.37 24.11 -23.79
C ILE A 19 25.42 24.44 -24.85
N GLU A 20 25.95 25.66 -24.83
CA GLU A 20 26.98 26.12 -25.76
C GLU A 20 28.31 25.38 -25.55
N GLU A 21 28.71 25.16 -24.30
CA GLU A 21 29.90 24.36 -23.96
C GLU A 21 29.77 22.90 -24.41
N LYS A 22 28.59 22.29 -24.27
CA LYS A 22 28.35 20.93 -24.78
C LYS A 22 28.36 20.87 -26.31
N ARG A 23 27.81 21.88 -26.99
CA ARG A 23 27.88 22.00 -28.45
C ARG A 23 29.34 22.13 -28.91
N LYS A 24 30.14 22.91 -28.20
CA LYS A 24 31.57 23.08 -28.48
C LYS A 24 32.37 21.80 -28.27
N GLN A 25 32.19 21.11 -27.14
CA GLN A 25 32.86 19.83 -26.88
C GLN A 25 32.50 18.77 -27.94
N ARG A 26 31.26 18.75 -28.41
CA ARG A 26 30.81 17.87 -29.49
C ARG A 26 31.48 18.20 -30.83
N GLN A 27 31.60 19.48 -31.15
CA GLN A 27 32.29 19.95 -32.35
C GLN A 27 33.79 19.60 -32.30
N GLU A 28 34.43 19.76 -31.14
CA GLU A 28 35.84 19.40 -30.92
C GLU A 28 36.06 17.88 -31.06
N GLU A 29 35.16 17.06 -30.52
CA GLU A 29 35.21 15.60 -30.69
C GLU A 29 34.88 15.16 -32.14
N TRP A 30 34.02 15.90 -32.85
CA TRP A 30 33.76 15.69 -34.28
C TRP A 30 34.99 16.00 -35.13
N GLU A 31 35.62 17.15 -34.91
CA GLU A 31 36.86 17.57 -35.60
C GLU A 31 38.01 16.58 -35.39
N LYS A 32 38.06 15.94 -34.21
CA LYS A 32 39.06 14.92 -33.87
C LYS A 32 38.85 13.58 -34.56
N VAL A 33 37.61 13.24 -34.92
CA VAL A 33 37.24 11.98 -35.60
C VAL A 33 36.96 12.18 -37.10
N ARG A 34 36.97 13.44 -37.57
CA ARG A 34 36.66 13.86 -38.94
C ARG A 34 37.62 13.28 -39.98
N LYS A 35 37.06 12.77 -41.09
CA LYS A 35 37.81 12.41 -42.31
C LYS A 35 37.73 13.55 -43.34
N PRO A 36 38.63 13.63 -44.34
CA PRO A 36 38.73 14.79 -45.25
C PRO A 36 37.48 15.10 -46.10
N GLU A 37 36.52 14.18 -46.17
CA GLU A 37 35.31 14.29 -46.99
C GLU A 37 34.03 14.57 -46.16
N ASP A 38 34.14 14.62 -44.82
CA ASP A 38 32.98 14.79 -43.94
C ASP A 38 32.66 16.29 -43.66
N PRO A 39 31.37 16.64 -43.48
CA PRO A 39 30.90 18.01 -43.24
C PRO A 39 31.59 18.70 -42.05
N GLU A 40 31.84 20.00 -42.17
CA GLU A 40 32.52 20.80 -41.14
C GLU A 40 31.73 20.89 -39.83
N GLU A 41 30.41 20.77 -39.87
CA GLU A 41 29.54 20.94 -38.71
C GLU A 41 29.07 19.57 -38.20
N ALA A 42 29.27 19.30 -36.91
CA ALA A 42 28.82 18.06 -36.28
C ALA A 42 27.28 17.94 -36.39
N PRO A 43 26.72 16.79 -36.79
CA PRO A 43 25.28 16.61 -36.88
C PRO A 43 24.59 16.95 -35.54
N GLU A 44 23.59 17.83 -35.58
CA GLU A 44 22.81 18.18 -34.39
C GLU A 44 22.03 16.93 -33.95
N GLU A 45 22.22 16.50 -32.69
CA GLU A 45 21.50 15.35 -32.12
C GLU A 45 20.00 15.55 -32.32
N GLU A 46 19.35 14.52 -32.85
CA GLU A 46 17.91 14.51 -33.14
C GLU A 46 17.14 14.94 -31.90
N TYR A 47 16.58 16.16 -31.97
CA TYR A 47 15.83 16.76 -30.90
C TYR A 47 14.70 15.81 -30.52
N ASP A 48 14.79 15.18 -29.34
CA ASP A 48 13.77 14.24 -28.87
C ASP A 48 12.41 14.95 -28.88
N GLY A 49 11.57 14.55 -29.84
CA GLY A 49 10.30 15.17 -30.16
C GLY A 49 9.24 14.97 -29.08
N ARG A 50 9.54 14.23 -28.01
CA ARG A 50 8.69 14.18 -26.84
C ARG A 50 8.65 15.55 -26.19
N SER A 51 7.44 16.04 -25.97
CA SER A 51 7.26 17.32 -25.30
C SER A 51 7.81 17.24 -23.88
N LEU A 52 8.31 18.37 -23.35
CA LEU A 52 8.74 18.46 -21.96
C LEU A 52 7.65 17.97 -20.98
N PHE A 53 6.38 18.16 -21.35
CA PHE A 53 5.22 17.67 -20.63
C PHE A 53 5.20 16.14 -20.54
N GLU A 54 5.42 15.42 -21.64
CA GLU A 54 5.44 13.95 -21.66
C GLU A 54 6.52 13.39 -20.75
N ARG A 55 7.74 13.94 -20.80
CA ARG A 55 8.83 13.49 -19.91
C ARG A 55 8.53 13.74 -18.44
N LEU A 56 7.92 14.89 -18.12
CA LEU A 56 7.53 15.22 -16.74
C LEU A 56 6.36 14.37 -16.25
N GLN A 57 5.43 14.04 -17.14
CA GLN A 57 4.29 13.17 -16.86
C GLN A 57 4.76 11.74 -16.58
N GLU A 58 5.63 11.18 -17.43
CA GLU A 58 6.25 9.87 -17.21
C GLU A 58 6.97 9.79 -15.84
N GLN A 59 7.74 10.83 -15.47
CA GLN A 59 8.42 10.87 -14.17
C GLN A 59 7.46 10.97 -12.98
N LYS A 60 6.37 11.72 -13.13
CA LYS A 60 5.33 11.82 -12.09
C LYS A 60 4.59 10.50 -11.93
N ASP A 61 4.16 9.91 -13.04
CA ASP A 61 3.38 8.68 -13.04
C ASP A 61 4.20 7.52 -12.48
N LYS A 62 5.47 7.40 -12.86
CA LYS A 62 6.38 6.41 -12.28
C LYS A 62 6.54 6.57 -10.76
N LYS A 63 6.72 7.80 -10.29
CA LYS A 63 6.83 8.07 -8.84
C LYS A 63 5.54 7.78 -8.10
N GLN A 64 4.40 8.04 -8.73
CA GLN A 64 3.08 7.77 -8.17
C GLN A 64 2.84 6.26 -8.09
N GLU A 65 3.17 5.51 -9.13
CA GLU A 65 3.06 4.04 -9.17
C GLU A 65 3.94 3.39 -8.09
N GLU A 66 5.20 3.81 -7.95
CA GLU A 66 6.10 3.32 -6.90
C GLU A 66 5.59 3.63 -5.48
N TYR A 67 4.91 4.76 -5.29
CA TYR A 67 4.24 5.10 -4.03
C TYR A 67 3.04 4.19 -3.82
N ASP A 68 2.14 4.12 -4.79
CA ASP A 68 0.92 3.32 -4.67
C ASP A 68 1.22 1.84 -4.44
N GLU A 69 2.25 1.27 -5.07
CA GLU A 69 2.70 -0.10 -4.80
C GLU A 69 3.19 -0.29 -3.36
N GLN A 70 4.08 0.59 -2.89
CA GLN A 70 4.62 0.51 -1.52
C GLN A 70 3.53 0.67 -0.45
N PHE A 71 2.57 1.56 -0.68
CA PHE A 71 1.49 1.83 0.25
C PHE A 71 0.35 0.82 0.12
N LYS A 72 0.13 0.24 -1.06
CA LYS A 72 -0.84 -0.85 -1.27
C LYS A 72 -0.47 -2.08 -0.47
N PHE A 73 0.79 -2.52 -0.49
CA PHE A 73 1.22 -3.65 0.34
C PHE A 73 1.09 -3.36 1.84
N LYS A 74 1.42 -2.14 2.27
CA LYS A 74 1.26 -1.71 3.68
C LYS A 74 -0.20 -1.64 4.12
N ASN A 75 -1.10 -1.20 3.24
CA ASN A 75 -2.53 -1.09 3.53
C ASN A 75 -3.23 -2.46 3.50
N MET A 76 -2.80 -3.37 2.63
CA MET A 76 -3.37 -4.73 2.54
C MET A 76 -2.95 -5.62 3.71
N VAL A 77 -1.76 -5.43 4.25
CA VAL A 77 -1.26 -6.13 5.45
C VAL A 77 -1.30 -5.18 6.64
N LYS A 78 -2.44 -4.51 6.84
CA LYS A 78 -2.70 -3.79 8.07
C LYS A 78 -3.16 -4.81 9.11
N GLY A 79 -2.31 -5.06 10.11
CA GLY A 79 -2.70 -5.87 11.28
C GLY A 79 -3.85 -5.20 12.03
N LEU A 80 -4.60 -6.00 12.79
CA LEU A 80 -5.57 -5.47 13.75
C LEU A 80 -4.86 -4.56 14.74
N ASP A 81 -5.42 -3.40 15.04
CA ASP A 81 -4.94 -2.57 16.14
C ASP A 81 -5.33 -3.15 17.52
N GLU A 82 -4.77 -2.58 18.58
CA GLU A 82 -4.96 -3.07 19.95
C GLU A 82 -6.44 -3.02 20.39
N ASP A 83 -7.15 -1.98 19.95
CA ASP A 83 -8.57 -1.78 20.26
C ASP A 83 -9.45 -2.77 19.47
N GLU A 84 -9.14 -2.99 18.19
CA GLU A 84 -9.79 -3.96 17.31
C GLU A 84 -9.61 -5.39 17.85
N SER A 85 -8.40 -5.75 18.30
CA SER A 85 -8.15 -7.06 18.93
C SER A 85 -8.96 -7.23 20.22
N HIS A 86 -8.94 -6.23 21.10
CA HIS A 86 -9.70 -6.26 22.35
C HIS A 86 -11.21 -6.37 22.10
N PHE A 87 -11.73 -5.68 21.09
CA PHE A 87 -13.13 -5.78 20.69
C PHE A 87 -13.49 -7.20 20.24
N LEU A 88 -12.66 -7.85 19.42
CA LEU A 88 -12.91 -9.23 18.98
C LEU A 88 -12.88 -10.22 20.16
N ASP A 89 -11.96 -10.04 21.11
CA ASP A 89 -11.88 -10.87 22.31
C ASP A 89 -13.13 -10.70 23.19
N GLU A 90 -13.60 -9.47 23.38
CA GLU A 90 -14.81 -9.18 24.14
C GLU A 90 -16.06 -9.78 23.47
N VAL A 91 -16.19 -9.64 22.14
CA VAL A 91 -17.28 -10.25 21.37
C VAL A 91 -17.25 -11.78 21.50
N SER A 92 -16.07 -12.40 21.36
CA SER A 92 -15.91 -13.85 21.50
C SER A 92 -16.31 -14.33 22.90
N ARG A 93 -15.87 -13.59 23.93
CA ARG A 93 -16.23 -13.86 25.33
C ARG A 93 -17.73 -13.75 25.55
N GLN A 94 -18.37 -12.71 25.02
CA GLN A 94 -19.82 -12.52 25.13
C GLN A 94 -20.61 -13.63 24.46
N GLN A 95 -20.23 -14.04 23.24
CA GLN A 95 -20.87 -15.16 22.54
C GLN A 95 -20.77 -16.45 23.36
N SER A 96 -19.57 -16.76 23.87
CA SER A 96 -19.36 -17.96 24.70
C SER A 96 -20.20 -17.94 25.98
N LEU A 97 -20.33 -16.77 26.62
CA LEU A 97 -21.16 -16.62 27.82
C LEU A 97 -22.65 -16.82 27.52
N VAL A 98 -23.16 -16.24 26.44
CA VAL A 98 -24.56 -16.40 26.02
C VAL A 98 -24.86 -17.86 25.69
N GLU A 99 -23.99 -18.53 24.94
CA GLU A 99 -24.15 -19.96 24.63
C GLU A 99 -24.09 -20.84 25.87
N LYS A 100 -23.22 -20.51 26.83
CA LYS A 100 -23.13 -21.22 28.10
C LYS A 100 -24.42 -21.03 28.91
N GLN A 101 -24.91 -19.80 29.06
CA GLN A 101 -26.15 -19.51 29.78
C GLN A 101 -27.33 -20.27 29.16
N ARG A 102 -27.47 -20.24 27.83
CA ARG A 102 -28.52 -20.99 27.13
C ARG A 102 -28.44 -22.49 27.44
N ARG A 103 -27.25 -23.09 27.39
CA ARG A 103 -27.06 -24.50 27.73
C ARG A 103 -27.38 -24.82 29.19
N ASP A 104 -27.01 -23.94 30.11
CA ASP A 104 -27.25 -24.14 31.54
C ASP A 104 -28.76 -24.05 31.85
N GLU A 105 -29.48 -23.10 31.23
CA GLU A 105 -30.93 -22.94 31.32
C GLU A 105 -31.67 -24.15 30.74
N GLU A 106 -31.35 -24.56 29.50
CA GLU A 106 -31.91 -25.76 28.87
C GLU A 106 -31.69 -27.01 29.74
N MET A 107 -30.48 -27.17 30.31
CA MET A 107 -30.16 -28.29 31.19
C MET A 107 -30.98 -28.25 32.50
N HIS A 108 -31.20 -27.07 33.06
CA HIS A 108 -31.98 -26.89 34.27
C HIS A 108 -33.45 -27.29 34.02
N GLU A 109 -34.07 -26.78 32.98
CA GLU A 109 -35.46 -27.12 32.61
C GLU A 109 -35.63 -28.62 32.35
N LEU A 110 -34.69 -29.27 31.65
CA LEU A 110 -34.72 -30.71 31.42
C LEU A 110 -34.61 -31.51 32.73
N LYS A 111 -33.82 -31.05 33.70
CA LYS A 111 -33.71 -31.70 35.01
C LYS A 111 -35.02 -31.59 35.78
N GLU A 112 -35.61 -30.39 35.84
CA GLU A 112 -36.89 -30.15 36.50
C GLU A 112 -38.01 -30.98 35.85
N TYR A 113 -38.07 -31.03 34.51
CA TYR A 113 -39.01 -31.87 33.79
C TYR A 113 -38.84 -33.35 34.14
N ARG A 114 -37.60 -33.86 34.20
CA ARG A 114 -37.33 -35.25 34.58
C ARG A 114 -37.76 -35.56 36.01
N ILE A 115 -37.56 -34.63 36.95
CA ILE A 115 -37.97 -34.79 38.35
C ILE A 115 -39.50 -34.79 38.44
N SER A 116 -40.15 -33.79 37.85
CA SER A 116 -41.62 -33.67 37.81
C SER A 116 -42.27 -34.90 37.18
N PHE A 117 -41.75 -35.36 36.03
CA PHE A 117 -42.25 -36.56 35.35
C PHE A 117 -42.13 -37.82 36.22
N LYS A 118 -41.00 -38.02 36.89
CA LYS A 118 -40.82 -39.15 37.83
C LYS A 118 -41.80 -39.06 39.01
N PHE A 119 -41.99 -37.85 39.55
CA PHE A 119 -42.93 -37.62 40.64
C PHE A 119 -44.36 -37.94 40.20
N GLN A 120 -44.78 -37.48 39.02
CA GLN A 120 -46.10 -37.77 38.45
C GLN A 120 -46.30 -39.28 38.23
N LEU A 121 -45.32 -40.00 37.67
CA LEU A 121 -45.43 -41.46 37.52
C LEU A 121 -45.57 -42.17 38.87
N TYR A 122 -44.80 -41.73 39.87
CA TYR A 122 -44.86 -42.29 41.22
C TYR A 122 -46.25 -42.06 41.86
N THR A 123 -46.80 -40.85 41.77
CA THR A 123 -48.13 -40.56 42.32
C THR A 123 -49.25 -41.32 41.63
N HIS A 124 -49.18 -41.49 40.30
CA HIS A 124 -50.16 -42.29 39.54
C HIS A 124 -50.02 -43.80 39.78
N SER A 125 -48.86 -44.28 40.24
CA SER A 125 -48.67 -45.70 40.58
C SER A 125 -49.16 -46.09 41.99
N ILE A 126 -49.37 -45.11 42.87
CA ILE A 126 -49.78 -45.30 44.27
C ILE A 126 -51.27 -45.00 44.51
N THR A 127 -51.91 -44.33 43.54
CA THR A 127 -53.36 -44.06 43.52
C THR A 127 -54.08 -45.14 42.73
#